data_AF-F6KQM9-F1
#
_entry.id   AF-F6KQM9-F1
#
_cell.length_a   1.000
_cell.length_b   1.000
_cell.length_c   1.000
_cell.angle_alpha   90.00
_cell.angle_beta   90.00
_cell.angle_gamma   90.00
#
_symmetry.space_group_name_H-M   'P 1'
#
loop_
_entity.id
_entity.type
_entity.pdbx_description
1 polymer ?
#
loop_
_entity_poly.entity_id
_entity_poly.type
_entity_poly.pdbx_seq_one_letter_code
_entity_poly.pdbx_strand_id
1 'polypeptide(L)'
;ASSPHRSDAGSLVFTSSSVGRQGRANWGAYAVSKFATEGMMQVLADEYQSRHLRVNCINPGGTRTGMRASAFPTEDPLKLKTPADIMPVYLWLMGDDSRRKTGMTFDAQPGRKPGIAQ
;
A
#
# COMPACT_ATOMS: atom_id res chain seq x y z
N ALA A 1 10.11 11.84 -28.57
CA ALA A 1 9.33 13.02 -28.15
C ALA A 1 8.67 12.73 -26.81
N SER A 2 8.94 13.54 -25.78
CA SER A 2 8.30 13.42 -24.46
C SER A 2 6.88 13.98 -24.53
N SER A 3 5.89 13.16 -24.17
CA SER A 3 4.50 13.59 -24.02
C SER A 3 4.39 14.74 -22.99
N PRO A 4 3.59 15.80 -23.25
CA PRO A 4 3.47 17.00 -22.41
C PRO A 4 2.89 16.77 -21.00
N HIS A 5 2.57 15.52 -20.65
CA HIS A 5 2.02 15.14 -19.34
C HIS A 5 3.00 14.32 -18.48
N ARG A 6 4.30 14.34 -18.79
CA ARG A 6 5.32 13.61 -18.01
C ARG A 6 5.90 14.48 -16.90
N SER A 7 5.83 13.97 -15.67
CA SER A 7 6.56 14.50 -14.51
C SER A 7 8.04 14.07 -14.57
N ASP A 8 8.93 14.96 -14.10
CA ASP A 8 10.37 14.71 -13.97
C ASP A 8 10.72 13.73 -12.84
N ALA A 9 9.76 13.42 -11.96
CA ALA A 9 9.91 12.50 -10.82
C ALA A 9 8.58 11.83 -10.45
N GLY A 10 7.95 11.17 -11.42
CA GLY A 10 6.67 10.48 -11.22
C GLY A 10 6.70 9.48 -10.05
N SER A 11 5.58 9.40 -9.32
CA SER A 11 5.36 8.42 -8.25
C SER A 11 4.06 7.67 -8.49
N LEU A 12 4.17 6.36 -8.68
CA LEU A 12 3.06 5.43 -8.80
C LEU A 12 2.99 4.58 -7.53
N VAL A 13 1.82 4.60 -6.88
CA VAL A 13 1.61 3.88 -5.62
C VAL A 13 0.42 2.95 -5.75
N PHE A 14 0.65 1.67 -5.53
CA PHE A 14 -0.40 0.66 -5.39
C PHE A 14 -0.81 0.49 -3.92
N THR A 15 -2.01 -0.05 -3.69
CA THR A 15 -2.48 -0.38 -2.34
C THR A 15 -2.46 -1.89 -2.13
N SER A 16 -1.54 -2.36 -1.27
CA SER A 16 -1.46 -3.75 -0.81
C SER A 16 -2.27 -3.96 0.48
N SER A 17 -2.01 -5.07 1.18
CA SER A 17 -2.60 -5.46 2.45
C SER A 17 -1.66 -6.43 3.17
N SER A 18 -1.82 -6.63 4.48
CA SER A 18 -1.10 -7.69 5.20
C SER A 18 -1.28 -9.07 4.54
N VAL A 19 -2.45 -9.33 3.95
CA VAL A 19 -2.72 -10.59 3.23
C VAL A 19 -2.17 -10.65 1.82
N GLY A 20 -1.54 -9.57 1.33
CA GLY A 20 -0.77 -9.55 0.08
C GLY A 20 0.67 -10.06 0.23
N ARG A 21 1.11 -10.31 1.47
CA ARG A 21 2.44 -10.86 1.80
C ARG A 21 2.35 -12.20 2.52
N GLN A 22 1.29 -12.42 3.28
CA GLN A 22 1.02 -13.69 3.96
C GLN A 22 -0.47 -14.03 3.88
N GLY A 23 -0.80 -15.11 3.16
CA GLY A 23 -2.16 -15.59 3.06
C GLY A 23 -2.73 -16.00 4.41
N ARG A 24 -4.04 -15.78 4.61
CA ARG A 24 -4.79 -16.19 5.80
C ARG A 24 -6.13 -16.79 5.42
N ALA A 25 -6.63 -17.71 6.22
CA ALA A 25 -7.94 -18.34 6.01
C ALA A 25 -9.05 -17.28 5.83
N ASN A 26 -10.04 -17.58 4.99
CA ASN A 26 -11.20 -16.74 4.68
C ASN A 26 -10.91 -15.42 3.92
N TRP A 27 -9.68 -15.20 3.44
CA TRP A 27 -9.34 -14.03 2.60
C TRP A 27 -9.30 -14.31 1.08
N GLY A 28 -9.33 -15.57 0.67
CA GLY A 28 -9.54 -16.05 -0.71
C GLY A 28 -9.01 -15.15 -1.83
N ALA A 29 -9.91 -14.77 -2.75
CA ALA A 29 -9.59 -13.95 -3.92
C ALA A 29 -8.97 -12.58 -3.57
N TYR A 30 -9.36 -11.98 -2.44
CA TYR A 30 -8.78 -10.71 -2.01
C TYR A 30 -7.29 -10.86 -1.71
N ALA A 31 -6.89 -11.89 -0.95
CA ALA A 31 -5.48 -12.16 -0.67
C ALA A 31 -4.69 -12.37 -1.98
N VAL A 32 -5.20 -13.21 -2.89
CA VAL A 32 -4.59 -13.46 -4.20
C VAL A 32 -4.39 -12.16 -4.98
N SER A 33 -5.41 -11.29 -5.03
CA SER A 33 -5.31 -10.00 -5.74
C SER A 33 -4.23 -9.08 -5.16
N LYS A 34 -3.99 -9.12 -3.84
CA LYS A 34 -2.98 -8.29 -3.19
C LYS A 34 -1.57 -8.85 -3.34
N PHE A 35 -1.40 -10.17 -3.40
CA PHE A 35 -0.15 -10.78 -3.85
C PHE A 35 0.17 -10.39 -5.30
N ALA A 36 -0.82 -10.50 -6.19
CA ALA A 36 -0.67 -10.08 -7.60
C ALA A 36 -0.32 -8.59 -7.71
N THR A 37 -0.89 -7.74 -6.83
CA THR A 37 -0.56 -6.31 -6.77
C THR A 37 0.91 -6.07 -6.40
N GLU A 38 1.46 -6.78 -5.40
CA GLU A 38 2.88 -6.63 -5.05
C GLU A 38 3.80 -7.16 -6.15
N GLY A 39 3.44 -8.27 -6.81
CA GLY A 39 4.17 -8.75 -7.99
C GLY A 39 4.16 -7.76 -9.14
N MET A 40 3.00 -7.17 -9.46
CA MET A 40 2.88 -6.14 -10.49
C MET A 40 3.70 -4.88 -10.15
N MET A 41 3.69 -4.45 -8.89
CA MET A 41 4.52 -3.33 -8.43
C MET A 41 6.01 -3.61 -8.64
N GLN A 42 6.48 -4.82 -8.29
CA GLN A 42 7.89 -5.20 -8.45
C GLN A 42 8.30 -5.23 -9.93
N VAL A 43 7.49 -5.83 -10.80
CA VAL A 43 7.73 -5.86 -12.25
C VAL A 43 7.84 -4.44 -12.80
N LEU A 44 6.87 -3.57 -12.49
CA LEU A 44 6.90 -2.18 -12.95
C LEU A 44 8.06 -1.38 -12.35
N ALA A 45 8.45 -1.65 -11.10
CA ALA A 45 9.60 -0.97 -10.50
C ALA A 45 10.91 -1.32 -11.23
N ASP A 46 11.09 -2.59 -11.60
CA ASP A 46 12.25 -3.08 -12.34
C ASP A 46 12.29 -2.52 -13.77
N GLU A 47 11.17 -2.58 -14.49
CA GLU A 47 11.04 -2.03 -15.85
C GLU A 47 11.37 -0.53 -15.93
N TYR A 48 11.12 0.22 -14.86
CA TYR A 48 11.33 1.67 -14.80
C TYR A 48 12.57 2.10 -14.01
N GLN A 49 13.46 1.17 -13.60
CA GLN A 49 14.64 1.49 -12.79
C GLN A 49 15.58 2.53 -13.43
N SER A 50 15.67 2.56 -14.77
CA SER A 50 16.47 3.53 -15.53
C SER A 50 15.73 4.84 -15.86
N ARG A 51 14.48 4.99 -15.40
CA ARG A 51 13.59 6.11 -15.72
C ARG A 51 13.18 6.89 -14.47
N HIS A 52 12.56 8.04 -14.69
CA HIS A 52 12.10 8.96 -13.66
C HIS A 52 10.78 8.53 -12.95
N LEU A 53 10.41 7.25 -12.99
CA LEU A 53 9.17 6.75 -12.35
C LEU A 53 9.52 5.83 -11.18
N ARG A 54 8.97 6.16 -10.02
CA ARG A 54 9.03 5.33 -8.82
C ARG A 54 7.75 4.54 -8.71
N VAL A 55 7.85 3.25 -8.39
CA VAL A 55 6.70 2.38 -8.25
C VAL A 55 6.79 1.66 -6.91
N ASN A 56 5.80 1.84 -6.05
CA ASN A 56 5.79 1.29 -4.70
C ASN A 56 4.39 0.82 -4.31
N CYS A 57 4.28 0.07 -3.22
CA CYS A 57 3.01 -0.25 -2.58
C CYS A 57 2.92 0.40 -1.19
N ILE A 58 1.70 0.72 -0.75
CA ILE A 58 1.38 0.96 0.66
C ILE A 58 0.50 -0.18 1.14
N ASN A 59 0.86 -0.80 2.27
CA ASN A 59 -0.07 -1.56 3.10
C ASN A 59 -0.61 -0.62 4.20
N PRO A 60 -1.90 -0.23 4.16
CA PRO A 60 -2.45 0.72 5.12
C PRO A 60 -2.54 0.16 6.55
N GLY A 61 -2.52 -1.17 6.71
CA GLY A 61 -2.93 -1.83 7.95
C GLY A 61 -4.45 -1.75 8.18
N GLY A 62 -4.91 -2.30 9.30
CA GLY A 62 -6.33 -2.18 9.70
C GLY A 62 -6.65 -0.70 9.97
N THR A 63 -7.49 -0.13 9.12
CA THR A 63 -7.83 1.31 9.12
C THR A 63 -9.33 1.46 9.22
N ARG A 64 -9.80 2.46 9.97
CA ARG A 64 -11.23 2.69 10.25
C ARG A 64 -11.99 3.12 8.99
N THR A 65 -12.53 2.14 8.25
CA THR A 65 -13.27 2.33 6.99
C THR A 65 -14.45 1.35 6.90
N GLY A 66 -15.41 1.63 6.01
CA GLY A 66 -16.53 0.72 5.77
C GLY A 66 -16.09 -0.68 5.32
N MET A 67 -15.12 -0.77 4.40
CA MET A 67 -14.57 -2.06 3.94
C MET A 67 -13.99 -2.88 5.10
N ARG A 68 -13.31 -2.22 6.06
CA ARG A 68 -12.74 -2.90 7.22
C ARG A 68 -13.83 -3.43 8.15
N ALA A 69 -14.87 -2.63 8.41
CA ALA A 69 -16.01 -3.05 9.21
C ALA A 69 -16.75 -4.24 8.58
N SER A 70 -16.89 -4.28 7.24
CA SER A 70 -17.46 -5.44 6.55
C SER A 70 -16.58 -6.70 6.67
N ALA A 71 -15.25 -6.56 6.63
CA ALA A 71 -14.32 -7.67 6.76
C ALA A 71 -14.22 -8.21 8.20
N PHE A 72 -14.42 -7.37 9.21
CA PHE A 72 -14.40 -7.74 10.62
C PHE A 72 -15.58 -7.09 11.38
N PRO A 73 -16.80 -7.64 11.25
CA PRO A 73 -18.00 -7.04 11.85
C PRO A 73 -17.98 -6.96 13.38
N THR A 74 -17.15 -7.78 14.04
CA THR A 74 -17.02 -7.83 15.50
C THR A 74 -15.88 -6.97 16.05
N GLU A 75 -15.10 -6.31 15.19
CA GLU A 75 -13.99 -5.46 15.60
C GLU A 75 -14.50 -4.08 16.05
N ASP A 76 -14.03 -3.60 17.20
CA ASP A 76 -14.29 -2.24 17.67
C ASP A 76 -13.54 -1.22 16.78
N PRO A 77 -14.26 -0.36 16.02
CA PRO A 77 -13.61 0.61 15.13
C PRO A 77 -12.80 1.67 15.87
N LEU A 78 -13.05 1.92 17.16
CA LEU A 78 -12.32 2.92 17.94
C LEU A 78 -10.89 2.47 18.29
N LYS A 79 -10.59 1.17 18.18
CA LYS A 79 -9.23 0.62 18.32
C LYS A 79 -8.40 0.75 17.05
N LEU A 80 -9.00 1.20 15.94
CA LEU A 80 -8.32 1.39 14.67
C LEU A 80 -7.87 2.83 14.48
N LYS A 81 -6.70 3.01 13.88
CA LYS A 81 -6.28 4.28 13.29
C LYS A 81 -7.26 4.72 12.19
N THR A 82 -7.47 6.02 12.08
CA THR A 82 -8.26 6.63 11.01
C THR A 82 -7.44 6.77 9.73
N PRO A 83 -8.09 7.01 8.57
CA PRO A 83 -7.38 7.35 7.35
C PRO A 83 -6.45 8.57 7.51
N ALA A 84 -6.88 9.58 8.26
CA ALA A 84 -6.07 10.76 8.53
C ALA A 84 -4.78 10.42 9.29
N ASP A 85 -4.86 9.51 10.27
CA ASP A 85 -3.71 9.11 11.09
C ASP A 85 -2.60 8.41 10.28
N ILE A 86 -2.94 7.79 9.15
CA ILE A 86 -1.98 7.02 8.33
C ILE A 86 -1.45 7.79 7.12
N MET A 87 -1.83 9.07 6.96
CA MET A 87 -1.39 9.91 5.85
C MET A 87 0.12 10.17 5.72
N PRO A 88 0.98 10.11 6.77
CA PRO A 88 2.39 10.44 6.62
C PRO A 88 3.10 9.67 5.50
N VAL A 89 2.87 8.35 5.36
CA VAL A 89 3.50 7.55 4.29
C VAL A 89 2.95 7.89 2.90
N TYR A 90 1.67 8.24 2.81
CA TYR A 90 1.03 8.63 1.55
C TYR A 90 1.65 9.94 1.04
N LEU A 91 1.77 10.94 1.91
CA LEU A 91 2.39 12.22 1.58
C LEU A 91 3.88 12.05 1.25
N TRP A 92 4.60 11.27 2.06
CA TRP A 92 6.02 11.02 1.86
C TRP A 92 6.32 10.37 0.51
N LEU A 93 5.52 9.36 0.08
CA LEU A 93 5.71 8.70 -1.22
C LEU A 93 5.43 9.61 -2.43
N MET A 94 4.63 10.65 -2.25
CA MET A 94 4.34 11.63 -3.30
C MET A 94 5.36 12.79 -3.31
N GLY A 95 6.03 13.06 -2.18
CA GLY A 95 7.06 14.08 -2.08
C GLY A 95 8.44 13.65 -2.59
N ASP A 96 9.35 14.62 -2.66
CA ASP A 96 10.74 14.43 -3.10
C ASP A 96 11.61 13.71 -2.05
N ASP A 97 11.20 13.69 -0.78
CA ASP A 97 11.91 12.98 0.29
C ASP A 97 12.05 11.47 0.03
N SER A 98 11.17 10.91 -0.80
CA SER A 98 11.20 9.50 -1.20
C SER A 98 11.76 9.28 -2.61
N ARG A 99 12.36 10.28 -3.26
CA ARG A 99 12.77 10.26 -4.69
C ARG A 99 13.72 9.12 -5.10
N ARG A 100 14.36 8.45 -4.13
CA ARG A 100 15.29 7.32 -4.34
C ARG A 100 14.70 5.98 -3.89
N LYS A 101 13.39 5.90 -3.68
CA LYS A 101 12.69 4.71 -3.16
C LYS A 101 11.72 4.18 -4.22
N THR A 102 11.98 2.98 -4.70
CA THR A 102 11.18 2.26 -5.71
C THR A 102 11.29 0.76 -5.45
N GLY A 103 10.29 -0.02 -5.90
CA GLY A 103 10.26 -1.47 -5.73
C GLY A 103 9.94 -1.93 -4.30
N MET A 104 9.41 -1.04 -3.47
CA MET A 104 9.21 -1.31 -2.04
C MET A 104 7.72 -1.30 -1.68
N THR A 105 7.36 -2.13 -0.70
CA THR A 105 6.05 -2.05 -0.04
C THR A 105 6.25 -1.46 1.36
N PHE A 106 5.57 -0.35 1.67
CA PHE A 106 5.67 0.34 2.96
C PHE A 106 4.43 0.07 3.82
N ASP A 107 4.65 -0.20 5.11
CA ASP A 107 3.56 -0.32 6.08
C ASP A 107 3.25 1.04 6.70
N ALA A 108 2.00 1.50 6.58
CA ALA A 108 1.57 2.75 7.20
C ALA A 108 1.45 2.64 8.73
N GLN A 109 1.35 1.41 9.25
CA GLN A 109 1.23 1.10 10.67
C GLN A 109 2.26 0.01 11.05
N PRO A 110 3.57 0.34 11.06
CA PRO A 110 4.61 -0.63 11.38
C PRO A 110 4.42 -1.17 12.81
N GLY A 111 4.62 -2.47 13.00
CA GLY A 111 4.44 -3.15 14.30
C GLY A 111 2.99 -3.47 14.68
N ARG A 112 1.97 -2.98 13.94
CA ARG A 112 0.58 -3.41 14.17
C ARG A 112 0.44 -4.90 13.87
N LYS A 113 -0.03 -5.68 14.84
CA LYS A 113 -0.33 -7.11 14.64
C LYS A 113 -1.40 -7.30 13.54
N PRO A 114 -1.19 -8.22 12.59
CA PRO A 114 -2.21 -8.52 11.59
C PRO A 114 -3.46 -9.16 12.22
N GLY A 115 -4.64 -8.80 11.71
CA GLY A 115 -5.92 -9.39 12.16
C GLY A 115 -6.82 -8.36 12.84
N ILE A 116 -7.81 -8.84 13.61
CA ILE A 116 -8.68 -8.01 14.46
C ILE A 116 -7.82 -7.27 15.50
N ALA A 117 -8.15 -6.02 15.75
CA ALA A 117 -7.57 -5.20 16.81
C ALA A 117 -7.93 -5.79 18.17
N GLN A 118 -6.91 -6.06 18.97
CA GLN A 118 -7.05 -6.52 20.34
C GLN A 118 -7.30 -5.35 21.28
#